data_AF-A0A4P8KTI3-F1
#
_entry.id   AF-A0A4P8KTI3-F1
#
_cell.length_a   1.000
_cell.length_b   1.000
_cell.length_c   1.000
_cell.angle_alpha   90.00
_cell.angle_beta   90.00
_cell.angle_gamma   90.00
#
_symmetry.space_group_name_H-M   'P 1'
#
loop_
_entity.id
_entity.type
_entity.pdbx_description
1 polymer ?
#
loop_
_entity_poly.entity_id
_entity_poly.type
_entity_poly.pdbx_seq_one_letter_code
_entity_poly.pdbx_strand_id
1 'polypeptide(L)'
;MSRRPPAARRRPPARRRPRHRRARSGRRRGMRGGLIAAVVLLVAAPLVLVVALIVAGSAAISAFDADDRIDVGVEDAPRPPSIAEPGIAGYGSGQLANACTILAAGRDLGFDERDQTIAIMTAMGESSLRNLDYGDWETSGVTNPDGSPTTSIGLFQQQDSWGTRDERLDPYTAATIFFRAMAERVPDRAALDPTQVAHETQVNADPLHYARFWDRAVRVVAALNGTPRAGDRTDGIALCPAV
;
A
#
# COMPACT_ATOMS: atom_id res chain seq x y z
N MET A 1 65.64 68.85 -34.47
CA MET A 1 66.85 68.06 -34.81
C MET A 1 67.15 67.13 -33.63
N SER A 2 66.78 65.85 -33.72
CA SER A 2 67.04 64.86 -32.65
C SER A 2 67.69 63.63 -33.27
N ARG A 3 68.94 63.35 -32.87
CA ARG A 3 69.82 62.34 -33.46
C ARG A 3 69.50 60.97 -32.86
N ARG A 4 69.08 60.01 -33.69
CA ARG A 4 68.93 58.58 -33.34
C ARG A 4 70.31 57.91 -33.24
N PRO A 5 70.58 57.05 -32.24
CA PRO A 5 71.79 56.24 -32.19
C PRO A 5 71.68 54.98 -33.09
N PRO A 6 72.82 54.40 -33.53
CA PRO A 6 72.87 53.39 -34.58
C PRO A 6 72.59 51.96 -34.11
N ALA A 7 72.03 51.16 -35.02
CA ALA A 7 71.64 49.77 -34.85
C ALA A 7 72.83 48.82 -34.69
N ALA A 8 72.81 47.97 -33.66
CA ALA A 8 73.77 46.89 -33.47
C ALA A 8 73.44 45.67 -34.34
N ARG A 9 74.34 45.36 -35.29
CA ARG A 9 74.33 44.12 -36.08
C ARG A 9 74.74 42.93 -35.21
N ARG A 10 73.87 41.92 -35.08
CA ARG A 10 74.21 40.62 -34.46
C ARG A 10 74.38 39.55 -35.55
N ARG A 11 75.51 38.84 -35.49
CA ARG A 11 75.89 37.70 -36.35
C ARG A 11 75.04 36.45 -36.04
N PRO A 12 74.72 35.58 -37.02
CA PRO A 12 74.02 34.32 -36.78
C PRO A 12 75.02 33.16 -36.59
N PRO A 13 74.84 32.32 -35.55
CA PRO A 13 74.96 30.86 -35.75
C PRO A 13 73.99 30.09 -34.82
N ALA A 14 73.56 28.85 -35.01
CA ALA A 14 73.85 27.77 -35.94
C ALA A 14 72.57 26.90 -36.05
N ARG A 15 72.33 26.27 -37.21
CA ARG A 15 71.25 25.29 -37.40
C ARG A 15 71.46 24.08 -36.48
N ARG A 16 70.58 23.90 -35.49
CA ARG A 16 70.51 22.67 -34.68
C ARG A 16 69.71 21.60 -35.44
N ARG A 17 70.32 20.41 -35.62
CA ARG A 17 69.69 19.22 -36.20
C ARG A 17 68.48 18.76 -35.36
N PRO A 18 67.42 18.20 -35.96
CA PRO A 18 66.26 17.73 -35.21
C PRO A 18 66.62 16.44 -34.47
N ARG A 19 66.57 16.49 -33.13
CA ARG A 19 66.59 15.27 -32.31
C ARG A 19 65.17 14.68 -32.31
N HIS A 20 65.02 13.49 -32.87
CA HIS A 20 63.83 12.67 -32.74
C HIS A 20 63.51 12.47 -31.24
N ARG A 21 62.51 13.20 -30.73
CA ARG A 21 61.90 12.88 -29.44
C ARG A 21 60.97 11.70 -29.66
N ARG A 22 61.40 10.53 -29.17
CA ARG A 22 60.54 9.35 -29.00
C ARG A 22 59.25 9.77 -28.28
N ALA A 23 58.13 9.39 -28.86
CA ALA A 23 56.80 9.54 -28.28
C ALA A 23 56.75 8.87 -26.90
N ARG A 24 56.48 9.66 -25.86
CA ARG A 24 55.92 9.14 -24.60
C ARG A 24 54.41 9.10 -24.79
N SER A 25 53.91 7.95 -25.24
CA SER A 25 52.49 7.61 -25.18
C SER A 25 52.08 7.58 -23.70
N GLY A 26 51.54 8.70 -23.22
CA GLY A 26 50.89 8.79 -21.92
C GLY A 26 49.70 7.85 -21.90
N ARG A 27 49.88 6.69 -21.27
CA ARG A 27 48.87 5.69 -20.97
C ARG A 27 47.83 6.32 -20.03
N ARG A 28 46.85 7.07 -20.57
CA ARG A 28 45.65 7.46 -19.84
C ARG A 28 44.72 6.25 -19.71
N ARG A 29 45.16 5.25 -18.94
CA ARG A 29 44.30 4.21 -18.35
C ARG A 29 44.32 4.48 -16.85
N GLY A 30 43.16 4.81 -16.26
CA GLY A 30 43.07 4.85 -14.80
C GLY A 30 41.89 5.59 -14.17
N MET A 31 41.22 6.54 -14.84
CA MET A 31 40.25 7.38 -14.12
C MET A 31 38.78 6.95 -14.23
N ARG A 32 38.46 5.91 -15.03
CA ARG A 32 37.11 5.30 -15.08
C ARG A 32 36.94 4.13 -14.11
N GLY A 33 38.03 3.49 -13.67
CA GLY A 33 37.97 2.38 -12.71
C GLY A 33 37.71 2.81 -11.26
N GLY A 34 38.21 3.99 -10.87
CA GLY A 34 38.02 4.53 -9.52
C GLY A 34 36.58 4.96 -9.23
N LEU A 35 35.87 5.50 -10.23
CA LEU A 35 34.48 5.95 -10.06
C LEU A 35 33.51 4.76 -9.95
N ILE A 36 33.72 3.70 -10.74
CA ILE A 36 32.90 2.46 -10.65
C ILE A 36 33.17 1.74 -9.33
N ALA A 37 34.43 1.66 -8.88
CA ALA A 37 34.77 1.07 -7.58
C ALA A 37 34.16 1.87 -6.41
N ALA A 38 34.12 3.20 -6.49
CA ALA A 38 33.50 4.06 -5.47
C ALA A 38 31.98 3.92 -5.42
N VAL A 39 31.30 3.79 -6.58
CA VAL A 39 29.85 3.57 -6.65
C VAL A 39 29.46 2.16 -6.18
N VAL A 40 30.25 1.14 -6.54
CA VAL A 40 30.05 -0.23 -6.04
C VAL A 40 30.26 -0.29 -4.53
N LEU A 41 31.26 0.41 -3.97
CA LEU A 41 31.45 0.49 -2.51
C LEU A 41 30.32 1.28 -1.81
N LEU A 42 29.81 2.36 -2.41
CA LEU A 42 28.71 3.16 -1.85
C LEU A 42 27.35 2.43 -1.84
N VAL A 43 27.12 1.49 -2.77
CA VAL A 43 25.86 0.72 -2.84
C VAL A 43 25.99 -0.66 -2.17
N ALA A 44 27.13 -1.34 -2.35
CA ALA A 44 27.32 -2.67 -1.78
C ALA A 44 27.60 -2.63 -0.26
N ALA A 45 28.26 -1.59 0.27
CA ALA A 45 28.50 -1.48 1.70
C ALA A 45 27.21 -1.36 2.54
N PRO A 46 26.23 -0.48 2.21
CA PRO A 46 24.97 -0.45 2.95
C PRO A 46 24.13 -1.72 2.71
N LEU A 47 24.18 -2.32 1.52
CA LEU A 47 23.48 -3.59 1.25
C LEU A 47 24.05 -4.75 2.07
N VAL A 48 25.37 -4.86 2.18
CA VAL A 48 26.05 -5.86 3.02
C VAL A 48 25.77 -5.59 4.51
N LEU A 49 25.71 -4.32 4.93
CA LEU A 49 25.34 -3.96 6.30
C LEU A 49 23.89 -4.35 6.61
N VAL A 50 22.94 -4.10 5.70
CA VAL A 50 21.53 -4.50 5.86
C VAL A 50 21.41 -6.03 5.93
N VAL A 51 22.09 -6.76 5.05
CA VAL A 51 22.09 -8.24 5.09
C VAL A 51 22.73 -8.75 6.39
N ALA A 52 23.84 -8.15 6.84
CA ALA A 52 24.47 -8.50 8.12
C ALA A 52 23.57 -8.20 9.32
N LEU A 53 22.80 -7.09 9.30
CA LEU A 53 21.82 -6.75 10.33
C LEU A 53 20.62 -7.70 10.32
N ILE A 54 20.16 -8.15 9.15
CA ILE A 54 19.10 -9.16 9.05
C ILE A 54 19.59 -10.51 9.61
N VAL A 55 20.81 -10.93 9.25
CA VAL A 55 21.40 -12.18 9.75
C VAL A 55 21.69 -12.12 11.26
N ALA A 56 22.25 -11.01 11.75
CA ALA A 56 22.48 -10.79 13.17
C ALA A 56 21.16 -10.65 13.97
N GLY A 57 20.15 -10.01 13.39
CA GLY A 57 18.80 -9.92 13.94
C GLY A 57 18.14 -11.30 14.04
N SER A 58 18.30 -12.16 13.02
CA SER A 58 17.80 -13.55 13.08
C SER A 58 18.49 -14.40 14.15
N ALA A 59 19.76 -14.13 14.48
CA ALA A 59 20.45 -14.79 15.59
C ALA A 59 20.02 -14.23 16.97
N ALA A 60 19.65 -12.96 17.05
CA ALA A 60 19.14 -12.34 18.29
C ALA A 60 17.70 -12.77 18.62
N ILE A 61 16.88 -13.09 17.62
CA ILE A 61 15.51 -13.60 17.83
C ILE A 61 15.50 -15.02 18.42
N SER A 62 16.56 -15.81 18.20
CA SER A 62 16.72 -17.15 18.78
C SER A 62 17.24 -17.17 20.23
N ALA A 63 17.53 -16.00 20.82
CA ALA A 63 18.07 -15.88 22.18
C ALA A 63 17.03 -15.39 23.21
N PHE A 64 15.76 -15.24 22.83
CA PHE A 64 14.68 -15.09 23.81
C PHE A 64 14.30 -16.46 24.35
N ASP A 65 14.99 -16.87 25.40
CA ASP A 65 14.58 -17.98 26.26
C ASP A 65 13.17 -17.68 26.79
N ALA A 66 12.21 -18.51 26.39
CA ALA A 66 10.80 -18.34 26.72
C ALA A 66 10.45 -18.96 28.09
N ASP A 67 11.26 -18.72 29.12
CA ASP A 67 11.05 -19.29 30.46
C ASP A 67 10.94 -18.27 31.60
N ASP A 68 11.11 -16.97 31.35
CA ASP A 68 10.86 -15.95 32.39
C ASP A 68 9.44 -15.38 32.28
N ARG A 69 8.45 -16.21 32.65
CA ARG A 69 7.09 -15.71 32.92
C ARG A 69 6.99 -15.35 34.39
N ILE A 70 6.86 -14.04 34.66
CA ILE A 70 6.34 -13.55 35.92
C ILE A 70 4.90 -14.06 36.08
N ASP A 71 4.72 -15.01 36.99
CA ASP A 71 3.41 -15.50 37.43
C ASP A 71 2.73 -14.41 38.28
N VAL A 72 2.00 -13.51 37.63
CA VAL A 72 1.01 -12.68 38.32
C VAL A 72 -0.24 -13.55 38.42
N GLY A 73 -0.37 -14.26 39.54
CA GLY A 73 -1.54 -15.06 39.87
C GLY A 73 -2.82 -14.22 39.87
N VAL A 74 -3.44 -14.09 38.70
CA VAL A 74 -4.86 -13.79 38.56
C VAL A 74 -5.51 -15.15 38.44
N GLU A 75 -5.84 -15.72 39.60
CA GLU A 75 -6.69 -16.90 39.64
C GLU A 75 -7.95 -16.64 38.84
N ASP A 76 -8.29 -17.67 38.08
CA ASP A 76 -9.39 -17.89 37.15
C ASP A 76 -10.76 -17.47 37.72
N ALA A 77 -10.99 -16.16 37.88
CA ALA A 77 -12.34 -15.64 37.97
C ALA A 77 -13.03 -16.01 36.65
N PRO A 78 -14.16 -16.75 36.67
CA PRO A 78 -14.87 -17.06 35.44
C PRO A 78 -15.11 -15.74 34.73
N ARG A 79 -14.49 -15.57 33.55
CA ARG A 79 -14.85 -14.49 32.65
C ARG A 79 -16.37 -14.60 32.54
N PRO A 80 -17.16 -13.56 32.90
CA PRO A 80 -18.60 -13.62 32.67
C PRO A 80 -18.76 -14.07 31.23
N PRO A 81 -19.62 -15.08 30.94
CA PRO A 81 -19.72 -15.61 29.59
C PRO A 81 -19.84 -14.40 28.68
N SER A 82 -18.83 -14.18 27.83
CA SER A 82 -18.99 -13.15 26.81
C SER A 82 -20.24 -13.61 26.10
N ILE A 83 -21.33 -12.84 26.14
CA ILE A 83 -22.43 -13.12 25.24
C ILE A 83 -21.76 -13.06 23.89
N ALA A 84 -21.48 -14.23 23.32
CA ALA A 84 -20.61 -14.30 22.17
C ALA A 84 -21.43 -13.57 21.12
N GLU A 85 -20.98 -12.40 20.70
CA GLU A 85 -21.78 -11.54 19.85
C GLU A 85 -22.21 -12.37 18.63
N PRO A 86 -23.49 -12.27 18.21
CA PRO A 86 -23.96 -12.86 16.97
C PRO A 86 -22.99 -12.51 15.84
N GLY A 87 -22.74 -13.45 14.96
CA GLY A 87 -21.73 -13.22 13.93
C GLY A 87 -21.81 -14.15 12.75
N ILE A 88 -21.47 -13.58 11.60
CA ILE A 88 -21.40 -14.26 10.31
C ILE A 88 -19.99 -14.06 9.79
N ALA A 89 -19.30 -15.17 9.47
CA ALA A 89 -17.94 -15.14 8.93
C ALA A 89 -16.91 -14.33 9.76
N GLY A 90 -17.14 -14.16 11.06
CA GLY A 90 -16.29 -13.37 11.97
C GLY A 90 -16.66 -11.88 12.09
N TYR A 91 -17.78 -11.44 11.51
CA TYR A 91 -18.27 -10.06 11.58
C TYR A 91 -19.47 -9.97 12.53
N GLY A 92 -19.45 -8.96 13.42
CA GLY A 92 -20.51 -8.72 14.40
C GLY A 92 -21.65 -7.83 13.88
N SER A 93 -22.67 -7.64 14.70
CA SER A 93 -23.92 -6.92 14.37
C SER A 93 -23.71 -5.55 13.71
N GLY A 94 -22.85 -4.69 14.27
CA GLY A 94 -22.58 -3.36 13.70
C GLY A 94 -21.89 -3.38 12.34
N GLN A 95 -21.00 -4.35 12.09
CA GLN A 95 -20.35 -4.55 10.79
C GLN A 95 -21.36 -5.07 9.76
N LEU A 96 -22.25 -5.97 10.19
CA LEU A 96 -23.29 -6.55 9.34
C LEU A 96 -24.39 -5.53 9.00
N ALA A 97 -24.68 -4.57 9.88
CA ALA A 97 -25.56 -3.45 9.57
C ALA A 97 -24.97 -2.59 8.43
N ASN A 98 -23.67 -2.29 8.46
CA ASN A 98 -23.00 -1.60 7.35
C ASN A 98 -23.03 -2.42 6.06
N ALA A 99 -22.83 -3.75 6.15
CA ALA A 99 -22.97 -4.63 5.00
C ALA A 99 -24.38 -4.55 4.39
N CYS A 100 -25.44 -4.54 5.22
CA CYS A 100 -26.80 -4.34 4.71
C CYS A 100 -26.98 -3.01 3.98
N THR A 101 -26.37 -1.93 4.48
CA THR A 101 -26.42 -0.64 3.80
C THR A 101 -25.72 -0.67 2.44
N ILE A 102 -24.59 -1.37 2.32
CA ILE A 102 -23.91 -1.58 1.03
C ILE A 102 -24.80 -2.38 0.07
N LEU A 103 -25.40 -3.49 0.53
CA LEU A 103 -26.30 -4.31 -0.30
C LEU A 103 -27.51 -3.50 -0.78
N ALA A 104 -28.11 -2.69 0.10
CA ALA A 104 -29.22 -1.82 -0.26
C ALA A 104 -28.84 -0.82 -1.35
N ALA A 105 -27.70 -0.12 -1.21
CA ALA A 105 -27.24 0.82 -2.23
C ALA A 105 -26.98 0.15 -3.59
N GLY A 106 -26.35 -1.04 -3.59
CA GLY A 106 -26.11 -1.79 -4.83
C GLY A 106 -27.40 -2.22 -5.51
N ARG A 107 -28.36 -2.74 -4.74
CA ARG A 107 -29.69 -3.12 -5.23
C ARG A 107 -30.45 -1.93 -5.82
N ASP A 108 -30.46 -0.79 -5.12
CA ASP A 108 -31.19 0.41 -5.57
C ASP A 108 -30.61 1.00 -6.85
N LEU A 109 -29.31 0.78 -7.11
CA LEU A 109 -28.64 1.12 -8.36
C LEU A 109 -28.74 0.02 -9.44
N GLY A 110 -29.35 -1.12 -9.15
CA GLY A 110 -29.54 -2.22 -10.10
C GLY A 110 -28.32 -3.12 -10.32
N PHE A 111 -27.34 -3.10 -9.40
CA PHE A 111 -26.20 -4.01 -9.44
C PHE A 111 -26.61 -5.42 -8.99
N ASP A 112 -26.04 -6.44 -9.63
CA ASP A 112 -26.34 -7.84 -9.31
C ASP A 112 -25.68 -8.29 -7.99
N GLU A 113 -26.03 -9.50 -7.53
CA GLU A 113 -25.50 -10.04 -6.27
C GLU A 113 -23.97 -10.19 -6.30
N ARG A 114 -23.38 -10.44 -7.48
CA ARG A 114 -21.93 -10.59 -7.62
C ARG A 114 -21.23 -9.26 -7.39
N ASP A 115 -21.71 -8.20 -8.05
CA ASP A 115 -21.21 -6.84 -7.88
C ASP A 115 -21.40 -6.36 -6.43
N GLN A 116 -22.55 -6.66 -5.82
CA GLN A 116 -22.79 -6.39 -4.40
C GLN A 116 -21.80 -7.12 -3.49
N THR A 117 -21.51 -8.39 -3.79
CA THR A 117 -20.52 -9.18 -3.04
C THR A 117 -19.10 -8.62 -3.20
N ILE A 118 -18.74 -8.09 -4.37
CA ILE A 118 -17.46 -7.39 -4.60
C ILE A 118 -17.36 -6.15 -3.72
N ALA A 119 -18.45 -5.37 -3.58
CA ALA A 119 -18.47 -4.22 -2.68
C ALA A 119 -18.26 -4.61 -1.21
N ILE A 120 -18.93 -5.69 -0.76
CA ILE A 120 -18.72 -6.24 0.59
C ILE A 120 -17.27 -6.70 0.79
N MET A 121 -16.72 -7.45 -0.17
CA MET A 121 -15.32 -7.90 -0.14
C MET A 121 -14.34 -6.71 -0.05
N THR A 122 -14.63 -5.64 -0.78
CA THR A 122 -13.81 -4.42 -0.76
C THR A 122 -13.87 -3.75 0.60
N ALA A 123 -15.06 -3.45 1.12
CA ALA A 123 -15.21 -2.83 2.44
C ALA A 123 -14.66 -3.70 3.59
N MET A 124 -14.65 -5.04 3.43
CA MET A 124 -13.94 -5.93 4.35
C MET A 124 -12.43 -5.70 4.34
N GLY A 125 -11.82 -5.51 3.17
CA GLY A 125 -10.40 -5.22 3.01
C GLY A 125 -10.01 -3.84 3.53
N GLU A 126 -10.83 -2.83 3.22
CA GLU A 126 -10.54 -1.43 3.57
C GLU A 126 -10.74 -1.13 5.05
N SER A 127 -11.82 -1.61 5.65
CA SER A 127 -12.24 -1.17 6.98
C SER A 127 -12.72 -2.28 7.89
N SER A 128 -12.68 -3.54 7.42
CA SER A 128 -13.39 -4.64 8.07
C SER A 128 -14.88 -4.32 8.27
N LEU A 129 -15.53 -3.67 7.29
CA LEU A 129 -16.94 -3.24 7.34
C LEU A 129 -17.25 -2.22 8.46
N ARG A 130 -16.28 -1.40 8.86
CA ARG A 130 -16.45 -0.35 9.86
C ARG A 130 -16.42 1.01 9.20
N ASN A 131 -17.34 1.89 9.57
CA ASN A 131 -17.35 3.25 9.05
C ASN A 131 -16.37 4.10 9.86
N LEU A 132 -15.12 4.19 9.40
CA LEU A 132 -14.01 4.84 10.13
C LEU A 132 -13.92 6.32 9.75
N ASP A 133 -13.67 7.20 10.72
CA ASP A 133 -13.46 8.63 10.50
C ASP A 133 -11.98 9.05 10.42
N TYR A 134 -11.11 8.05 10.26
CA TYR A 134 -9.65 8.16 10.13
C TYR A 134 -9.13 7.15 9.10
N GLY A 135 -7.89 7.34 8.66
CA GLY A 135 -7.18 6.43 7.76
C GLY A 135 -5.68 6.35 8.03
N ASP A 136 -4.91 6.10 6.97
CA ASP A 136 -3.48 5.83 7.09
C ASP A 136 -2.68 7.05 7.56
N TRP A 137 -3.12 8.27 7.27
CA TRP A 137 -2.46 9.49 7.73
C TRP A 137 -2.49 9.58 9.26
N GLU A 138 -3.68 9.49 9.87
CA GLU A 138 -3.83 9.60 11.32
C GLU A 138 -3.15 8.45 12.09
N THR A 139 -3.03 7.27 11.46
CA THR A 139 -2.51 6.06 12.11
C THR A 139 -1.02 5.81 11.87
N SER A 140 -0.51 6.13 10.68
CA SER A 140 0.85 5.77 10.25
C SER A 140 1.58 6.89 9.51
N GLY A 141 0.92 8.03 9.26
CA GLY A 141 1.52 9.19 8.59
C GLY A 141 1.77 8.98 7.10
N VAL A 142 1.08 8.03 6.46
CA VAL A 142 1.21 7.79 5.02
C VAL A 142 0.75 9.03 4.24
N THR A 143 1.51 9.38 3.21
CA THR A 143 1.24 10.52 2.34
C THR A 143 0.93 10.06 0.91
N ASN A 144 0.22 10.91 0.18
CA ASN A 144 0.03 10.78 -1.26
C ASN A 144 1.37 10.98 -2.00
N PRO A 145 1.47 10.59 -3.29
CA PRO A 145 2.70 10.76 -4.07
C PRO A 145 3.21 12.20 -4.19
N ASP A 146 2.33 13.19 -4.04
CA ASP A 146 2.66 14.61 -4.03
C ASP A 146 3.12 15.13 -2.64
N GLY A 147 3.13 14.26 -1.63
CA GLY A 147 3.51 14.56 -0.26
C GLY A 147 2.39 15.09 0.63
N SER A 148 1.15 15.23 0.12
CA SER A 148 0.02 15.62 0.97
C SER A 148 -0.37 14.48 1.93
N PRO A 149 -0.97 14.77 3.08
CA PRO A 149 -1.66 13.76 3.89
C PRO A 149 -2.65 12.95 3.07
N THR A 150 -2.74 11.64 3.31
CA THR A 150 -3.92 10.89 2.87
C THR A 150 -5.15 11.34 3.67
N THR A 151 -6.33 11.20 3.06
CA THR A 151 -7.61 11.67 3.60
C THR A 151 -8.66 10.56 3.63
N SER A 152 -8.21 9.31 3.52
CA SER A 152 -9.04 8.12 3.44
C SER A 152 -9.92 7.95 4.68
N ILE A 153 -11.24 7.86 4.47
CA ILE A 153 -12.22 7.59 5.52
C ILE A 153 -13.36 6.72 4.99
N GLY A 154 -14.24 6.29 5.88
CA GLY A 154 -15.46 5.57 5.59
C GLY A 154 -15.25 4.08 5.37
N LEU A 155 -16.33 3.41 4.95
CA LEU A 155 -16.36 1.96 4.70
C LEU A 155 -15.32 1.49 3.67
N PHE A 156 -15.05 2.32 2.67
CA PHE A 156 -14.18 2.02 1.53
C PHE A 156 -12.85 2.78 1.59
N GLN A 157 -12.55 3.46 2.71
CA GLN A 157 -11.33 4.26 2.89
C GLN A 157 -11.07 5.21 1.70
N GLN A 158 -12.14 5.87 1.24
CA GLN A 158 -12.13 6.76 0.09
C GLN A 158 -11.43 8.07 0.44
N GLN A 159 -10.55 8.54 -0.45
CA GLN A 159 -9.91 9.87 -0.38
C GLN A 159 -10.91 10.97 -0.74
N ASP A 160 -10.61 12.22 -0.41
CA ASP A 160 -11.42 13.41 -0.75
C ASP A 160 -11.74 13.55 -2.26
N SER A 161 -10.88 13.04 -3.14
CA SER A 161 -11.12 12.94 -4.58
C SER A 161 -12.36 12.12 -4.97
N TRP A 162 -12.90 11.30 -4.06
CA TRP A 162 -14.14 10.53 -4.28
C TRP A 162 -15.41 11.31 -3.89
N GLY A 163 -15.29 12.34 -3.06
CA GLY A 163 -16.45 13.08 -2.53
C GLY A 163 -16.13 13.85 -1.26
N THR A 164 -17.11 14.64 -0.81
CA THR A 164 -17.00 15.39 0.45
C THR A 164 -16.84 14.47 1.65
N ARG A 165 -16.38 15.01 2.77
CA ARG A 165 -16.22 14.24 4.01
C ARG A 165 -17.53 13.60 4.47
N ASP A 166 -18.64 14.34 4.38
CA ASP A 166 -19.94 13.87 4.83
C ASP A 166 -20.48 12.74 3.93
N GLU A 167 -20.30 12.85 2.60
CA GLU A 167 -20.68 11.80 1.66
C GLU A 167 -19.89 10.50 1.89
N ARG A 168 -18.59 10.61 2.20
CA ARG A 168 -17.72 9.45 2.45
C ARG A 168 -17.96 8.80 3.82
N LEU A 169 -18.52 9.55 4.77
CA LEU A 169 -18.91 9.04 6.10
C LEU A 169 -20.37 8.62 6.20
N ASP A 170 -21.21 8.90 5.21
CA ASP A 170 -22.54 8.30 5.10
C ASP A 170 -22.42 6.93 4.41
N PRO A 171 -22.66 5.79 5.10
CA PRO A 171 -22.45 4.46 4.55
C PRO A 171 -23.14 4.18 3.22
N TYR A 172 -24.38 4.67 3.04
CA TYR A 172 -25.16 4.47 1.82
C TYR A 172 -24.60 5.30 0.66
N THR A 173 -24.26 6.55 0.92
CA THR A 173 -23.66 7.45 -0.06
C THR A 173 -22.27 6.98 -0.47
N ALA A 174 -21.41 6.60 0.47
CA ALA A 174 -20.08 6.04 0.19
C ALA A 174 -20.17 4.78 -0.68
N ALA A 175 -21.13 3.89 -0.41
CA ALA A 175 -21.39 2.71 -1.24
C ALA A 175 -21.91 3.09 -2.63
N THR A 176 -22.80 4.08 -2.72
CA THR A 176 -23.30 4.61 -4.00
C THR A 176 -22.16 5.14 -4.87
N ILE A 177 -21.23 5.90 -4.28
CA ILE A 177 -20.03 6.39 -4.98
C ILE A 177 -19.17 5.21 -5.45
N PHE A 178 -18.95 4.21 -4.59
CA PHE A 178 -18.19 3.01 -4.94
C PHE A 178 -18.79 2.26 -6.14
N PHE A 179 -20.09 1.98 -6.13
CA PHE A 179 -20.76 1.30 -7.24
C PHE A 179 -20.70 2.11 -8.55
N ARG A 180 -20.87 3.43 -8.49
CA ARG A 180 -20.72 4.29 -9.68
C ARG A 180 -19.30 4.22 -10.24
N ALA A 181 -18.30 4.31 -9.38
CA ALA A 181 -16.91 4.16 -9.78
C ALA A 181 -16.62 2.77 -10.37
N MET A 182 -17.19 1.70 -9.81
CA MET A 182 -17.08 0.34 -10.36
C MET A 182 -17.63 0.26 -11.78
N ALA A 183 -18.84 0.79 -12.02
CA ALA A 183 -19.44 0.79 -13.35
C ALA A 183 -18.68 1.65 -14.37
N GLU A 184 -18.13 2.79 -13.93
CA GLU A 184 -17.36 3.70 -14.79
C GLU A 184 -15.99 3.15 -15.14
N ARG A 185 -15.24 2.67 -14.13
CA ARG A 185 -13.84 2.25 -14.28
C ARG A 185 -13.71 0.83 -14.81
N VAL A 186 -14.70 -0.03 -14.53
CA VAL A 186 -14.65 -1.47 -14.84
C VAL A 186 -15.89 -1.90 -15.65
N PRO A 187 -16.05 -1.40 -16.89
CA PRO A 187 -17.22 -1.72 -17.72
C PRO A 187 -17.35 -3.23 -18.00
N ASP A 188 -16.23 -3.95 -18.14
CA ASP A 188 -16.18 -5.39 -18.44
C ASP A 188 -16.07 -6.28 -17.17
N ARG A 189 -16.45 -5.77 -15.99
CA ARG A 189 -16.29 -6.43 -14.68
C ARG A 189 -16.87 -7.85 -14.56
N ALA A 190 -17.85 -8.20 -15.40
CA ALA A 190 -18.43 -9.54 -15.43
C ALA A 190 -17.42 -10.62 -15.86
N ALA A 191 -16.39 -10.24 -16.64
CA ALA A 191 -15.35 -11.14 -17.14
C ALA A 191 -14.09 -11.20 -16.27
N LEU A 192 -13.96 -10.30 -15.29
CA LEU A 192 -12.78 -10.20 -14.42
C LEU A 192 -12.99 -10.93 -13.10
N ASP A 193 -11.92 -11.38 -12.45
CA ASP A 193 -12.03 -11.93 -11.10
C ASP A 193 -12.47 -10.85 -10.10
N PRO A 194 -13.24 -11.20 -9.05
CA PRO A 194 -13.72 -10.24 -8.05
C PRO A 194 -12.64 -9.32 -7.47
N THR A 195 -11.45 -9.85 -7.17
CA THR A 195 -10.32 -9.07 -6.65
C THR A 195 -9.79 -8.05 -7.65
N GLN A 196 -9.84 -8.36 -8.95
CA GLN A 196 -9.42 -7.44 -10.00
C GLN A 196 -10.43 -6.31 -10.15
N VAL A 197 -11.73 -6.61 -10.12
CA VAL A 197 -12.78 -5.57 -10.14
C VAL A 197 -12.62 -4.60 -8.97
N ALA A 198 -12.40 -5.12 -7.76
CA ALA A 198 -12.17 -4.28 -6.58
C ALA A 198 -10.89 -3.45 -6.70
N HIS A 199 -9.79 -4.06 -7.14
CA HIS A 199 -8.51 -3.38 -7.39
C HIS A 199 -8.65 -2.24 -8.41
N GLU A 200 -9.27 -2.48 -9.56
CA GLU A 200 -9.46 -1.46 -10.60
C GLU A 200 -10.44 -0.37 -10.15
N THR A 201 -11.43 -0.72 -9.33
CA THR A 201 -12.35 0.27 -8.75
C THR A 201 -11.62 1.17 -7.76
N GLN A 202 -10.85 0.61 -6.82
CA GLN A 202 -10.15 1.36 -5.76
C GLN A 202 -8.82 1.98 -6.21
N VAL A 203 -8.22 1.46 -7.28
CA VAL A 203 -6.89 1.83 -7.80
C VAL A 203 -5.81 1.67 -6.72
N ASN A 204 -5.75 0.50 -6.08
CA ASN A 204 -4.72 0.19 -5.08
C ASN A 204 -3.45 -0.40 -5.73
N ALA A 205 -2.42 -0.72 -4.95
CA ALA A 205 -1.13 -1.21 -5.47
C ALA A 205 -1.07 -2.73 -5.74
N ASP A 206 -1.95 -3.53 -5.12
CA ASP A 206 -1.91 -4.99 -5.16
C ASP A 206 -3.22 -5.57 -5.73
N PRO A 207 -3.20 -6.13 -6.96
CA PRO A 207 -4.36 -6.73 -7.60
C PRO A 207 -5.01 -7.88 -6.81
N LEU A 208 -4.26 -8.52 -5.90
CA LEU A 208 -4.73 -9.65 -5.09
C LEU A 208 -5.10 -9.26 -3.67
N HIS A 209 -5.01 -7.98 -3.31
CA HIS A 209 -5.27 -7.47 -1.97
C HIS A 209 -6.60 -7.97 -1.38
N TYR A 210 -7.65 -8.00 -2.21
CA TYR A 210 -9.01 -8.35 -1.78
C TYR A 210 -9.32 -9.84 -1.83
N ALA A 211 -8.53 -10.65 -2.54
CA ALA A 211 -8.84 -12.06 -2.81
C ALA A 211 -9.14 -12.87 -1.52
N ARG A 212 -8.40 -12.60 -0.44
CA ARG A 212 -8.56 -13.25 0.87
C ARG A 212 -9.90 -12.98 1.58
N PHE A 213 -10.72 -12.06 1.08
CA PHE A 213 -12.01 -11.69 1.66
C PHE A 213 -13.20 -12.30 0.91
N TRP A 214 -13.00 -12.82 -0.31
CA TRP A 214 -14.09 -13.28 -1.18
C TRP A 214 -15.01 -14.32 -0.52
N ASP A 215 -14.45 -15.41 0.00
CA ASP A 215 -15.26 -16.48 0.63
C ASP A 215 -16.08 -15.99 1.84
N ARG A 216 -15.53 -15.03 2.59
CA ARG A 216 -16.21 -14.42 3.72
C ARG A 216 -17.30 -13.45 3.26
N ALA A 217 -17.05 -12.68 2.20
CA ALA A 217 -18.04 -11.80 1.58
C ALA A 217 -19.24 -12.59 1.05
N VAL A 218 -19.00 -13.68 0.32
CA VAL A 218 -20.04 -14.60 -0.16
C VAL A 218 -20.87 -15.14 1.01
N ARG A 219 -20.23 -15.55 2.11
CA ARG A 219 -20.92 -16.05 3.29
C ARG A 219 -21.76 -14.97 3.98
N VAL A 220 -21.26 -13.74 4.06
CA VAL A 220 -22.00 -12.60 4.60
C VAL A 220 -23.23 -12.30 3.74
N VAL A 221 -23.06 -12.16 2.42
CA VAL A 221 -24.18 -11.88 1.50
C VAL A 221 -25.25 -12.98 1.57
N ALA A 222 -24.84 -14.25 1.52
CA ALA A 222 -25.76 -15.38 1.62
C ALA A 222 -26.57 -15.33 2.94
N ALA A 223 -25.91 -15.12 4.07
CA ALA A 223 -26.58 -15.05 5.36
C ALA A 223 -27.53 -13.85 5.48
N LEU A 224 -27.11 -12.68 4.98
CA LEU A 224 -27.93 -11.48 4.96
C LEU A 224 -29.15 -11.58 4.03
N ASN A 225 -29.04 -12.39 2.97
CA ASN A 225 -30.14 -12.76 2.07
C ASN A 225 -31.00 -13.94 2.60
N GLY A 226 -30.81 -14.34 3.87
CA GLY A 226 -31.64 -15.37 4.51
C GLY A 226 -31.16 -16.81 4.31
N THR A 227 -29.94 -17.01 3.82
CA THR A 227 -29.31 -18.33 3.61
C THR A 227 -28.02 -18.50 4.42
N PRO A 228 -28.06 -18.42 5.77
CA PRO A 228 -26.88 -18.60 6.60
C PRO A 228 -26.31 -20.02 6.49
N ARG A 229 -24.99 -20.17 6.63
CA ARG A 229 -24.34 -21.48 6.65
C ARG A 229 -24.36 -22.08 8.06
N ALA A 230 -24.16 -23.39 8.15
CA ALA A 230 -23.98 -24.06 9.44
C ALA A 230 -22.86 -23.40 10.26
N GLY A 231 -23.17 -23.05 11.52
CA GLY A 231 -22.26 -22.35 12.43
C GLY A 231 -22.27 -20.82 12.33
N ASP A 232 -23.02 -20.22 11.39
CA ASP A 232 -23.36 -18.81 11.49
C ASP A 232 -24.36 -18.59 12.64
N ARG A 233 -24.15 -17.53 13.42
CA ARG A 233 -25.03 -17.16 14.52
C ARG A 233 -25.77 -15.90 14.12
N THR A 234 -27.05 -16.06 13.77
CA THR A 234 -27.90 -14.98 13.24
C THR A 234 -28.78 -14.31 14.28
N ASP A 235 -28.84 -14.86 15.49
CA ASP A 235 -29.67 -14.34 16.59
C ASP A 235 -29.36 -12.86 16.84
N GLY A 236 -30.32 -11.95 16.78
CA GLY A 236 -30.06 -10.52 17.02
C GLY A 236 -29.31 -9.77 15.89
N ILE A 237 -29.00 -10.42 14.76
CA ILE A 237 -28.62 -9.72 13.52
C ILE A 237 -29.91 -9.37 12.79
N ALA A 238 -30.17 -8.07 12.61
CA ALA A 238 -31.21 -7.63 11.70
C ALA A 238 -30.84 -8.10 10.28
N LEU A 239 -31.67 -8.96 9.69
CA LEU A 239 -31.58 -9.27 8.27
C LEU A 239 -31.76 -7.97 7.48
N CYS A 240 -31.08 -7.84 6.34
CA CYS A 240 -31.27 -6.66 5.52
C CYS A 240 -32.75 -6.59 5.13
N PRO A 241 -33.40 -5.42 5.23
CA PRO A 241 -34.80 -5.31 4.86
C PRO A 241 -34.99 -5.76 3.40
N ALA A 242 -35.68 -6.89 3.24
CA ALA A 242 -36.27 -7.26 1.97
C ALA A 242 -37.31 -6.20 1.65
N VAL A 243 -37.16 -5.52 0.50
CA VAL A 243 -38.28 -4.81 -0.12
C VAL A 243 -38.85 -5.68 -1.22
#